data_AF-A0A2T1C972-F1
#
_entry.id   AF-A0A2T1C972-F1
#
_cell.length_a   1.000
_cell.length_b   1.000
_cell.length_c   1.000
_cell.angle_alpha   90.00
_cell.angle_beta   90.00
_cell.angle_gamma   90.00
#
_symmetry.space_group_name_H-M   'P 1'
#
loop_
_entity.id
_entity.type
_entity.pdbx_description
1 polymer ?
#
loop_
_entity_poly.entity_id
_entity_poly.type
_entity_poly.pdbx_seq_one_letter_code
_entity_poly.pdbx_strand_id
1 'polypeptide(L)'
;FMSTPAIRYNSWLQKVGESDNLLPPETATLTNSFLKRKVGVDGFIGYYVYTGQFPVIPTKQSEMKDLDSFEKKVNSRFVQLTGVAPTIVSWSMRVCFWLIRIFYFCIAVIATIAHFREGVKIAGR
;
A
#
# COMPACT_ATOMS: atom_id res chain seq x y z
N PHE A 1 11.41 20.09 -10.42
CA PHE A 1 10.47 18.95 -10.52
C PHE A 1 9.65 18.68 -9.24
N MET A 2 10.09 19.05 -8.02
CA MET A 2 9.31 18.90 -6.77
C MET A 2 8.31 20.03 -6.47
N SER A 3 8.25 21.09 -7.27
CA SER A 3 7.33 22.22 -7.06
C SER A 3 5.87 21.85 -7.36
N THR A 4 5.62 21.05 -8.40
CA THR A 4 4.25 20.68 -8.82
C THR A 4 3.48 19.88 -7.75
N PRO A 5 4.07 18.86 -7.09
CA PRO A 5 3.39 18.13 -6.01
C PRO A 5 3.10 19.01 -4.78
N ALA A 6 4.03 19.89 -4.40
CA ALA A 6 3.87 20.76 -3.24
C ALA A 6 2.75 21.80 -3.45
N ILE A 7 2.68 22.39 -4.64
CA ILE A 7 1.59 23.31 -5.02
C ILE A 7 0.25 22.57 -5.03
N ARG A 8 0.22 21.34 -5.55
CA ARG A 8 -1.00 20.51 -5.55
C ARG A 8 -1.46 20.14 -4.13
N TYR A 9 -0.54 19.82 -3.23
CA TYR A 9 -0.85 19.56 -1.82
C TYR A 9 -1.46 20.80 -1.15
N ASN A 10 -0.85 21.97 -1.34
CA ASN A 10 -1.38 23.21 -0.75
C ASN A 10 -2.74 23.60 -1.35
N SER A 11 -2.91 23.45 -2.66
CA SER A 11 -4.18 23.68 -3.33
C SER A 11 -5.26 22.69 -2.87
N TRP A 12 -4.90 21.44 -2.60
CA TRP A 12 -5.81 20.46 -2.03
C TRP A 12 -6.25 20.85 -0.62
N LEU A 13 -5.31 21.22 0.26
CA LEU A 13 -5.65 21.73 1.59
C LEU A 13 -6.61 22.93 1.50
N GLN A 14 -6.30 23.89 0.64
CA GLN A 14 -7.16 25.06 0.43
C GLN A 14 -8.57 24.66 -0.03
N LYS A 15 -8.70 23.75 -1.00
CA LYS A 15 -10.01 23.27 -1.49
C LYS A 15 -10.83 22.56 -0.41
N VAL A 16 -10.17 21.80 0.47
CA VAL A 16 -10.86 21.14 1.60
C VAL A 16 -11.31 22.19 2.62
N GLY A 17 -10.47 23.18 2.91
CA GLY A 17 -10.83 24.31 3.78
C GLY A 17 -12.00 25.14 3.24
N GLU A 18 -11.97 25.48 1.96
CA GLU A 18 -13.02 26.25 1.28
C GLU A 18 -14.34 25.46 1.17
N SER A 19 -14.28 24.15 0.93
CA SER A 19 -15.48 23.33 0.74
C SER A 19 -16.29 23.14 2.02
N ASP A 20 -15.63 23.07 3.17
CA ASP A 20 -16.26 22.84 4.48
C ASP A 20 -16.23 24.08 5.41
N ASN A 21 -15.82 25.26 4.91
CA ASN A 21 -15.63 26.49 5.70
C ASN A 21 -14.76 26.28 6.95
N LEU A 22 -13.70 25.48 6.83
CA LEU A 22 -12.82 25.13 7.94
C LEU A 22 -11.67 26.11 8.08
N LEU A 23 -11.23 26.36 9.32
CA LEU A 23 -10.01 27.13 9.54
C LEU A 23 -8.77 26.30 9.11
N PRO A 24 -7.69 26.95 8.64
CA PRO A 24 -6.46 26.26 8.21
C PRO A 24 -5.93 25.16 9.17
N PRO A 25 -5.89 25.35 10.51
CA PRO A 25 -5.49 24.29 11.44
C PRO A 25 -6.47 23.12 11.50
N GLU A 26 -7.78 23.37 11.36
CA GLU A 26 -8.80 22.32 11.35
C GLU A 26 -8.74 21.49 10.07
N THR A 27 -8.52 22.15 8.93
CA THR A 27 -8.29 21.50 7.64
C THR A 27 -7.06 20.60 7.67
N ALA A 28 -5.94 21.08 8.23
CA ALA A 28 -4.73 20.28 8.39
C ALA A 28 -4.97 19.06 9.28
N THR A 29 -5.72 19.23 10.38
CA THR A 29 -6.04 18.13 11.30
C THR A 29 -6.93 17.07 10.64
N LEU A 30 -7.95 17.50 9.90
CA LEU A 30 -8.87 16.62 9.18
C LEU A 30 -8.14 15.83 8.09
N THR A 31 -7.37 16.52 7.25
CA THR A 31 -6.63 15.92 6.13
C THR A 31 -5.51 15.00 6.60
N ASN A 32 -4.76 15.38 7.65
CA ASN A 32 -3.75 14.51 8.25
C ASN A 32 -4.37 13.25 8.86
N SER A 33 -5.51 13.39 9.54
CA SER A 33 -6.25 12.22 10.09
C SER A 33 -6.73 11.28 8.99
N PHE A 34 -7.18 11.83 7.85
CA PHE A 34 -7.57 11.04 6.68
C PHE A 34 -6.37 10.30 6.07
N LEU A 35 -5.26 11.00 5.82
CA LEU A 35 -4.05 10.41 5.23
C LEU A 35 -3.45 9.34 6.13
N LYS A 36 -3.33 9.61 7.44
CA LYS A 36 -2.84 8.63 8.41
C LYS A 36 -3.68 7.37 8.46
N ARG A 37 -5.00 7.48 8.26
CA ARG A 37 -5.90 6.33 8.22
C ARG A 37 -5.75 5.50 6.93
N LYS A 38 -5.63 6.16 5.77
CA LYS A 38 -5.60 5.50 4.46
C LYS A 38 -4.23 4.94 4.09
N VAL A 39 -3.16 5.68 4.39
CA VAL A 39 -1.80 5.32 3.98
C VAL A 39 -0.81 5.20 5.14
N GLY A 40 -1.26 5.36 6.39
CA GLY A 40 -0.41 5.24 7.58
C GLY A 40 0.49 6.44 7.85
N VAL A 41 0.58 7.38 6.91
CA VAL A 41 1.47 8.56 6.95
C VAL A 41 0.64 9.81 6.69
N ASP A 42 0.96 10.90 7.39
CA ASP A 42 0.28 12.19 7.31
C ASP A 42 1.08 13.22 6.49
N GLY A 43 0.49 14.42 6.34
CA GLY A 43 1.14 15.54 5.67
C GLY A 43 1.40 15.34 4.19
N PHE A 44 2.41 16.04 3.67
CA PHE A 44 2.82 15.98 2.26
C PHE A 44 3.22 14.57 1.81
N ILE A 45 3.89 13.80 2.69
CA ILE A 45 4.30 12.43 2.38
C ILE A 45 3.08 11.53 2.29
N GLY A 46 2.13 11.65 3.22
CA GLY A 46 0.84 10.97 3.15
C GLY A 46 0.11 11.28 1.84
N TYR A 47 0.05 12.56 1.45
CA TYR A 47 -0.56 13.00 0.19
C TYR A 47 0.13 12.35 -1.02
N TYR A 48 1.46 12.37 -1.07
CA TYR A 48 2.22 11.81 -2.17
C TYR A 48 1.96 10.30 -2.32
N VAL A 49 2.01 9.55 -1.20
CA VAL A 49 1.74 8.11 -1.19
C VAL A 49 0.29 7.82 -1.59
N TYR A 50 -0.67 8.59 -1.07
CA TYR A 50 -2.08 8.43 -1.41
C TYR A 50 -2.32 8.65 -2.91
N THR A 51 -1.78 9.72 -3.49
CA THR A 51 -1.93 9.99 -4.93
C THR A 51 -1.22 8.98 -5.83
N GLY A 52 -0.23 8.25 -5.30
CA GLY A 52 0.40 7.12 -6.00
C GLY A 52 -0.43 5.84 -5.99
N GLN A 53 -1.30 5.65 -4.99
CA GLN A 53 -2.16 4.46 -4.86
C GLN A 53 -3.58 4.68 -5.37
N PHE A 54 -4.09 5.91 -5.28
CA PHE A 54 -5.46 6.28 -5.63
C PHE A 54 -5.49 7.48 -6.59
N PRO A 55 -6.22 7.39 -7.72
CA PRO A 55 -6.26 8.47 -8.72
C PRO A 55 -7.09 9.69 -8.30
N VAL A 56 -7.90 9.58 -7.25
CA VAL A 56 -8.82 10.64 -6.80
C VAL A 56 -8.64 10.90 -5.30
N ILE A 57 -8.35 12.16 -4.95
CA ILE A 57 -8.27 12.62 -3.56
C ILE A 57 -9.53 13.39 -3.19
N PRO A 58 -10.21 13.04 -2.08
CA PRO A 58 -11.46 13.67 -1.71
C PRO A 58 -11.25 15.15 -1.37
N THR A 59 -12.20 15.99 -1.77
CA THR A 59 -12.15 17.44 -1.57
C THR A 59 -13.13 17.93 -0.51
N LYS A 60 -14.07 17.08 -0.09
CA LYS A 60 -15.06 17.39 0.95
C LYS A 60 -14.99 16.39 2.10
N GLN A 61 -15.29 16.83 3.31
CA GLN A 61 -15.40 15.97 4.49
C GLN A 61 -16.46 14.88 4.29
N SER A 62 -17.58 15.21 3.63
CA SER A 62 -18.64 14.25 3.32
C SER A 62 -18.11 13.10 2.48
N GLU A 63 -17.30 13.37 1.44
CA GLU A 63 -16.66 12.35 0.60
C GLU A 63 -15.66 11.49 1.38
N MET A 64 -14.90 12.09 2.32
CA MET A 64 -13.98 11.35 3.19
C MET A 64 -14.73 10.36 4.12
N LYS A 65 -15.88 10.78 4.67
CA LYS A 65 -16.75 9.92 5.49
C LYS A 65 -17.49 8.88 4.65
N ASP A 66 -17.92 9.23 3.44
CA ASP A 66 -18.63 8.34 2.54
C ASP A 66 -17.72 7.20 2.08
N LEU A 67 -16.44 7.50 1.77
CA LEU A 67 -15.42 6.50 1.46
C LEU A 67 -15.19 5.50 2.62
N ASP A 68 -15.19 5.96 3.87
CA ASP A 68 -15.13 5.07 5.05
C ASP A 68 -16.39 4.19 5.16
N SER A 69 -17.55 4.73 4.81
CA SER A 69 -18.81 3.99 4.80
C SER A 69 -18.89 2.96 3.66
N PHE A 70 -18.36 3.31 2.48
CA PHE A 70 -18.22 2.40 1.35
C PHE A 70 -17.24 1.29 1.69
N GLU A 71 -16.06 1.58 2.23
CA GLU A 71 -15.11 0.53 2.63
C GLU A 71 -15.73 -0.43 3.66
N LYS A 72 -16.44 0.09 4.67
CA LYS A 72 -17.19 -0.74 5.62
C LYS A 72 -18.30 -1.55 4.96
N LYS A 73 -19.05 -0.96 4.02
CA LYS A 73 -20.19 -1.61 3.37
C LYS A 73 -19.75 -2.63 2.33
N VAL A 74 -18.67 -2.37 1.60
CA VAL A 74 -18.05 -3.32 0.69
C VAL A 74 -17.44 -4.44 1.53
N ASN A 75 -16.65 -4.15 2.58
CA ASN A 75 -16.13 -5.18 3.46
C ASN A 75 -17.23 -6.04 4.09
N SER A 76 -18.31 -5.43 4.58
CA SER A 76 -19.46 -6.16 5.13
C SER A 76 -20.21 -6.98 4.08
N ARG A 77 -20.41 -6.47 2.85
CA ARG A 77 -21.09 -7.23 1.78
C ARG A 77 -20.18 -8.27 1.14
N PHE A 78 -18.87 -8.03 1.07
CA PHE A 78 -17.89 -9.00 0.57
C PHE A 78 -17.78 -10.17 1.55
N VAL A 79 -17.68 -9.90 2.85
CA VAL A 79 -17.72 -10.95 3.90
C VAL A 79 -19.02 -11.75 3.84
N GLN A 80 -20.15 -11.10 3.55
CA GLN A 80 -21.47 -11.76 3.49
C GLN A 80 -21.73 -12.55 2.20
N LEU A 81 -21.13 -12.17 1.06
CA LEU A 81 -21.29 -12.86 -0.23
C LEU A 81 -20.25 -13.94 -0.51
N THR A 82 -19.01 -13.82 0.01
CA THR A 82 -17.92 -14.76 -0.33
C THR A 82 -17.35 -15.54 0.85
N GLY A 83 -17.60 -15.16 2.10
CA GLY A 83 -17.17 -15.93 3.28
C GLY A 83 -15.64 -16.12 3.45
N VAL A 84 -14.82 -15.55 2.57
CA VAL A 84 -13.35 -15.70 2.60
C VAL A 84 -12.71 -14.32 2.72
N ALA A 85 -12.01 -14.10 3.82
CA ALA A 85 -11.33 -12.83 4.11
C ALA A 85 -10.30 -12.49 3.01
N PRO A 86 -10.23 -11.22 2.55
CA PRO A 86 -9.28 -10.77 1.52
C PRO A 86 -7.79 -10.98 1.92
N THR A 87 -7.53 -11.16 3.20
CA THR A 87 -6.22 -11.54 3.76
C THR A 87 -5.74 -12.91 3.30
N ILE A 88 -6.64 -13.87 3.05
CA ILE A 88 -6.27 -15.25 2.68
C ILE A 88 -5.82 -15.31 1.21
N VAL A 89 -6.51 -14.58 0.34
CA VAL A 89 -6.17 -14.52 -1.10
C VAL A 89 -4.81 -13.83 -1.30
N SER A 90 -4.59 -12.71 -0.62
CA SER A 90 -3.30 -12.01 -0.66
C SER A 90 -2.16 -12.81 -0.04
N TRP A 91 -2.43 -13.57 1.03
CA TRP A 91 -1.47 -14.50 1.62
C TRP A 91 -1.12 -15.65 0.67
N SER A 92 -2.11 -16.25 0.01
CA SER A 92 -1.90 -17.32 -0.98
C SER A 92 -1.03 -16.87 -2.16
N MET A 93 -1.31 -15.69 -2.74
CA MET A 93 -0.46 -15.12 -3.78
C MET A 93 0.98 -14.91 -3.30
N ARG A 94 1.17 -14.37 -2.08
CA ARG A 94 2.52 -14.17 -1.51
C ARG A 94 3.25 -15.51 -1.28
N VAL A 95 2.56 -16.54 -0.82
CA VAL A 95 3.13 -17.89 -0.63
C VAL A 95 3.56 -18.50 -1.97
N CYS A 96 2.75 -18.37 -3.04
CA CYS A 96 3.12 -18.84 -4.37
C CYS A 96 4.42 -18.20 -4.89
N PHE A 97 4.59 -16.89 -4.73
CA PHE A 97 5.84 -16.21 -5.10
C PHE A 97 7.05 -16.68 -4.28
N TRP A 98 6.83 -16.98 -3.00
CA TRP A 98 7.89 -17.46 -2.11
C TRP A 98 8.29 -18.91 -2.41
N LEU A 99 7.34 -19.74 -2.82
CA LEU A 99 7.57 -21.13 -3.18
C LEU A 99 8.48 -21.26 -4.41
N ILE A 100 8.31 -20.38 -5.40
CA ILE A 100 9.20 -20.29 -6.57
C ILE A 100 10.64 -19.95 -6.12
N ARG A 101 10.82 -19.00 -5.18
CA ARG A 101 12.14 -18.65 -4.65
C ARG A 101 12.81 -19.83 -3.94
N ILE A 102 12.06 -20.60 -3.15
CA ILE A 102 12.58 -21.82 -2.50
C ILE A 102 12.99 -22.85 -3.55
N PHE A 103 12.20 -23.03 -4.61
CA PHE A 103 12.51 -23.98 -5.68
C PHE A 103 13.86 -23.67 -6.35
N TYR A 104 14.09 -22.40 -6.72
CA TYR A 104 15.38 -21.99 -7.27
C TYR A 104 16.53 -22.13 -6.28
N PHE A 105 16.29 -21.84 -4.99
CA PHE A 105 17.28 -22.05 -3.94
C PHE A 105 17.69 -23.53 -3.81
N CYS A 106 16.73 -24.46 -3.89
CA CYS A 106 17.02 -25.89 -3.88
C CYS A 106 17.86 -26.32 -5.09
N ILE A 107 17.56 -25.82 -6.29
CA ILE A 107 18.38 -26.08 -7.49
C ILE A 107 19.81 -25.58 -7.28
N ALA A 108 19.97 -24.37 -6.76
CA ALA A 108 21.29 -23.81 -6.48
C ALA A 108 22.07 -24.66 -5.48
N VAL A 109 21.44 -25.09 -4.38
CA VAL A 109 22.05 -25.97 -3.37
C VAL A 109 22.50 -27.29 -3.99
N ILE A 110 21.66 -27.93 -4.82
CA ILE A 110 22.02 -29.18 -5.49
C ILE A 110 23.21 -28.97 -6.44
N ALA A 111 23.19 -27.90 -7.24
CA ALA A 111 24.28 -27.55 -8.15
C ALA A 111 25.59 -27.26 -7.39
N THR A 112 25.52 -26.53 -6.27
CA THR A 112 26.67 -26.27 -5.40
C THR A 112 27.23 -27.57 -4.82
N ILE A 113 26.39 -28.47 -4.31
CA ILE A 113 26.86 -29.76 -3.77
C ILE A 113 27.49 -30.61 -4.89
N ALA A 114 26.89 -30.65 -6.07
CA ALA A 114 27.41 -31.41 -7.21
C ALA A 114 28.81 -30.92 -7.63
N HIS A 115 28.97 -29.61 -7.86
CA HIS A 115 30.26 -29.03 -8.22
C HIS A 115 31.28 -29.07 -7.08
N PHE A 116 30.85 -28.95 -5.83
CA PHE A 116 31.74 -29.11 -4.68
C PHE A 116 32.30 -30.54 -4.61
N ARG A 117 31.49 -31.55 -4.88
CA ARG A 117 31.95 -32.95 -4.94
C ARG A 117 32.90 -33.22 -6.10
N GLU A 118 32.68 -32.59 -7.26
CA GLU A 118 33.65 -32.65 -8.37
C GLU A 118 34.96 -31.95 -8.02
N GLY A 119 34.90 -30.76 -7.41
CA GLY A 119 36.07 -30.01 -6.96
C GLY A 119 36.90 -30.78 -5.93
N VAL A 120 36.26 -31.43 -4.95
CA VAL A 120 36.94 -32.28 -3.97
C VAL A 120 37.56 -33.52 -4.62
N LYS A 121 36.91 -34.11 -5.63
CA LYS A 121 37.44 -35.27 -6.37
C LYS A 121 38.67 -34.91 -7.21
N ILE A 122 38.74 -33.68 -7.72
CA ILE A 122 39.90 -33.16 -8.47
C ILE A 122 41.02 -32.76 -7.52
N ALA A 123 40.71 -32.13 -6.38
CA ALA A 123 41.70 -31.70 -5.39
C ALA A 123 42.33 -32.86 -4.58
N GLY A 124 41.69 -34.04 -4.56
CA GLY A 124 42.20 -35.23 -3.90
C GLY A 124 43.08 -36.14 -4.76
N ARG A 125 43.42 -35.75 -5.99
CA ARG A 125 44.31 -36.47 -6.91
C ARG A 125 45.60 -35.70 -7.09
#